data_AF-A0A7Y5UYF8-F1
#
_entry.id   AF-A0A7Y5UYF8-F1
#
_cell.length_a   1.000
_cell.length_b   1.000
_cell.length_c   1.000
_cell.angle_alpha   90.00
_cell.angle_beta   90.00
_cell.angle_gamma   90.00
#
_symmetry.space_group_name_H-M   'P 1'
#
loop_
_entity.id
_entity.type
_entity.pdbx_description
1 polymer ?
#
loop_
_entity_poly.entity_id
_entity_poly.type
_entity_poly.pdbx_seq_one_letter_code
_entity_poly.pdbx_strand_id
1 'polypeptide(L)'
;MVLCIVDATGIQDYIFGSNRLQENLGASFLVAQATGSWVKECLPRPHNLTPDGQVDPDRRLEADEKQKSELLYSGGGNAVVLLRDDSPARAFAGALSRKVLSEAPGLELAIYFEEVEFAELNATVMSRVQEGLAA
;
A
#
# COMPACT_ATOMS: atom_id res chain seq x y z
N MET A 1 -8.75 8.43 -12.29
CA MET A 1 -7.56 7.90 -11.58
C MET A 1 -8.01 6.69 -10.78
N VAL A 2 -7.09 5.88 -10.27
CA VAL A 2 -7.43 4.71 -9.46
C VAL A 2 -6.88 4.89 -8.05
N LEU A 3 -7.76 4.92 -7.06
CA LEU A 3 -7.39 4.83 -5.65
C LEU A 3 -7.18 3.36 -5.29
N CYS A 4 -6.02 3.05 -4.74
CA CYS A 4 -5.67 1.72 -4.25
C CYS A 4 -5.49 1.77 -2.74
N ILE A 5 -6.22 0.92 -2.03
CA ILE A 5 -6.07 0.70 -0.59
C ILE A 5 -5.50 -0.70 -0.40
N VAL A 6 -4.41 -0.79 0.35
CA VAL A 6 -3.78 -2.03 0.74
C VAL A 6 -3.93 -2.17 2.24
N ASP A 7 -4.49 -3.30 2.67
CA ASP A 7 -4.64 -3.65 4.07
C ASP A 7 -4.10 -5.06 4.30
N ALA A 8 -3.37 -5.24 5.40
CA ALA A 8 -2.94 -6.55 5.83
C ALA A 8 -4.02 -7.18 6.71
N THR A 9 -4.62 -8.26 6.22
CA THR A 9 -5.70 -8.97 6.93
C THR A 9 -5.13 -10.13 7.74
N GLY A 10 -5.83 -10.53 8.81
CA GLY A 10 -5.40 -11.66 9.63
C GLY A 10 -4.07 -11.46 10.36
N ILE A 11 -3.66 -10.20 10.61
CA ILE A 11 -2.37 -9.86 11.23
C ILE A 11 -2.16 -10.60 12.56
N GLN A 12 -3.21 -10.70 13.39
CA GLN A 12 -3.10 -11.36 14.70
C GLN A 12 -2.78 -12.84 14.55
N ASP A 13 -3.50 -13.56 13.68
CA ASP A 13 -3.26 -14.98 13.43
C ASP A 13 -1.89 -15.22 12.79
N TYR A 14 -1.47 -14.32 11.90
CA TYR A 14 -0.14 -14.38 11.29
C TYR A 14 0.99 -14.16 12.31
N ILE A 15 0.87 -13.14 13.18
CA ILE A 15 1.89 -12.81 14.19
C ILE A 15 1.94 -13.84 15.31
N PHE A 16 0.80 -14.35 15.74
CA PHE A 16 0.68 -15.24 16.90
C PHE A 16 0.46 -16.71 16.54
N GLY A 17 0.72 -17.10 15.28
CA GLY A 17 0.70 -18.49 14.84
C GLY A 17 1.76 -19.38 15.51
N SER A 18 2.70 -18.77 16.25
CA SER A 18 3.71 -19.45 17.07
C SER A 18 3.70 -18.94 18.52
N ASN A 19 4.19 -19.78 19.43
CA ASN A 19 4.44 -19.43 20.83
C ASN A 19 5.86 -18.92 21.09
N ARG A 20 6.66 -18.72 20.03
CA ARG A 20 8.04 -18.26 20.13
C ARG A 20 8.14 -16.77 19.84
N LEU A 21 8.57 -16.01 20.84
CA LEU A 21 8.70 -14.55 20.72
C LEU A 21 9.54 -14.09 19.52
N GLN A 22 10.63 -14.81 19.19
CA GLN A 22 11.47 -14.47 18.03
C GLN A 22 10.72 -14.61 16.71
N GLU A 23 9.87 -15.64 16.58
CA GLU A 23 9.05 -15.86 15.37
C GLU A 23 7.95 -14.79 15.29
N ASN A 24 7.30 -14.46 16.40
CA ASN A 24 6.27 -13.42 16.45
C ASN A 24 6.83 -12.03 16.12
N LEU A 25 8.05 -11.72 16.58
CA LEU A 25 8.75 -10.49 16.23
C LEU A 25 9.08 -10.44 14.73
N GLY A 26 9.52 -11.57 14.16
CA GLY A 26 9.76 -11.69 12.73
C GLY A 26 8.49 -11.50 11.90
N ALA A 27 7.39 -12.14 12.28
CA ALA A 27 6.10 -11.99 11.62
C ALA A 27 5.59 -10.54 11.69
N SER A 28 5.69 -9.89 12.85
CA SER A 28 5.35 -8.46 13.00
C SER A 28 6.20 -7.56 12.11
N PHE A 29 7.50 -7.85 12.00
CA PHE A 29 8.38 -7.15 11.07
C PHE A 29 7.94 -7.34 9.62
N LEU A 30 7.59 -8.56 9.20
CA LEU A 30 7.14 -8.84 7.83
C LEU A 30 5.84 -8.08 7.49
N VAL A 31 4.88 -8.01 8.41
CA VAL A 31 3.66 -7.20 8.26
C VAL A 31 4.03 -5.72 8.05
N ALA A 32 4.92 -5.17 8.88
CA ALA A 32 5.36 -3.79 8.76
C ALA A 32 6.05 -3.50 7.42
N GLN A 33 6.78 -4.47 6.87
CA GLN A 33 7.42 -4.32 5.56
C GLN A 33 6.40 -4.39 4.43
N ALA A 34 5.45 -5.33 4.49
CA ALA A 34 4.42 -5.54 3.49
C ALA A 34 3.58 -4.30 3.21
N THR A 35 3.30 -3.49 4.24
CA THR A 35 2.48 -2.28 4.14
C THR A 35 3.34 -1.00 4.17
N GLY A 36 4.67 -1.19 4.16
CA GLY A 36 5.68 -0.17 4.37
C GLY A 36 6.66 -0.07 3.20
N SER A 37 7.88 -0.58 3.42
CA SER A 37 8.95 -0.54 2.43
C SER A 37 8.59 -1.25 1.13
N TRP A 38 7.88 -2.38 1.20
CA TRP A 38 7.55 -3.17 0.02
C TRP A 38 6.53 -2.45 -0.88
N VAL A 39 5.60 -1.70 -0.29
CA VAL A 39 4.72 -0.80 -1.04
C VAL A 39 5.57 0.20 -1.83
N LYS A 40 6.51 0.88 -1.15
CA LYS A 40 7.40 1.87 -1.76
C LYS A 40 8.24 1.29 -2.91
N GLU A 41 8.77 0.09 -2.72
CA GLU A 41 9.57 -0.61 -3.73
C GLU A 41 8.75 -1.02 -4.96
N CYS A 42 7.48 -1.36 -4.76
CA CYS A 42 6.60 -1.84 -5.83
C CYS A 42 5.85 -0.71 -6.56
N LEU A 43 6.03 0.55 -6.17
CA LEU A 43 5.38 1.69 -6.83
C LEU A 43 5.79 1.81 -8.31
N PRO A 44 4.82 1.89 -9.25
CA PRO A 44 5.10 2.17 -10.64
C PRO A 44 5.82 3.51 -10.83
N ARG A 45 6.93 3.52 -11.60
CA ARG A 45 7.67 4.74 -11.91
C ARG A 45 7.13 5.46 -13.15
N PRO A 46 7.17 6.80 -13.18
CA PRO A 46 7.62 7.73 -12.13
C PRO A 46 6.63 7.87 -10.97
N HIS A 47 7.14 8.15 -9.76
CA HIS A 47 6.36 8.26 -8.51
C HIS A 47 6.87 9.38 -7.59
N ASN A 48 6.11 9.69 -6.54
CA ASN A 48 6.38 10.78 -5.59
C ASN A 48 7.44 10.52 -4.51
N LEU A 49 8.18 9.41 -4.54
CA LEU A 49 9.27 9.18 -3.59
C LEU A 49 10.56 9.92 -3.98
N THR A 50 11.24 10.49 -2.98
CA THR A 50 12.61 11.00 -3.08
C THR A 50 13.62 9.85 -3.20
N PRO A 51 14.88 10.10 -3.60
CA PRO A 51 15.93 9.08 -3.60
C PRO A 51 16.13 8.39 -2.24
N ASP A 52 15.83 9.08 -1.14
CA ASP A 52 15.92 8.57 0.22
C ASP A 52 14.65 7.80 0.68
N GLY A 53 13.68 7.59 -0.21
CA GLY A 53 12.46 6.84 0.06
C GLY A 53 11.41 7.59 0.91
N GLN A 54 11.57 8.91 1.04
CA GLN A 54 10.58 9.79 1.67
C GLN A 54 9.53 10.23 0.65
N VAL A 55 8.32 10.49 1.12
CA VAL A 55 7.25 11.03 0.27
C VAL A 55 7.52 12.51 0.03
N ASP A 56 7.63 12.91 -1.24
CA ASP A 56 7.70 14.30 -1.69
C ASP A 56 6.27 14.84 -1.88
N PRO A 57 5.78 15.74 -1.00
CA PRO A 57 4.41 16.23 -1.07
C PRO A 57 4.14 17.11 -2.30
N ASP A 58 5.19 17.63 -2.95
CA ASP A 58 5.05 18.49 -4.13
C ASP A 58 4.89 17.68 -5.42
N ARG A 59 5.24 16.38 -5.39
CA ARG A 59 5.10 15.46 -6.53
C ARG A 59 3.73 14.80 -6.56
N ARG A 60 2.72 15.59 -6.87
CA ARG A 60 1.33 15.11 -6.96
C ARG A 60 1.04 14.48 -8.32
N LEU A 61 0.22 13.43 -8.34
CA LEU A 61 -0.09 12.69 -9.55
C LEU A 61 -0.76 13.60 -10.60
N GLU A 62 -1.60 14.54 -10.21
CA GLU A 62 -2.25 15.48 -11.13
C GLU A 62 -1.29 16.50 -11.76
N ALA A 63 -0.16 16.79 -11.11
CA ALA A 63 0.75 17.86 -11.52
C ALA A 63 1.68 17.47 -12.68
N ASP A 64 1.93 16.16 -12.87
CA ASP A 64 2.77 15.63 -13.95
C ASP A 64 2.09 14.45 -14.63
N GLU A 65 1.67 14.62 -15.90
CA GLU A 65 1.04 13.57 -16.70
C GLU A 65 1.91 12.30 -16.82
N LYS A 66 3.23 12.44 -16.72
CA LYS A 66 4.16 11.29 -16.79
C LYS A 66 4.18 10.49 -15.50
N GLN A 67 3.81 11.08 -14.37
CA GLN A 67 3.76 10.37 -13.10
C GLN A 67 2.70 9.26 -13.15
N LYS A 68 3.05 8.07 -12.68
CA LYS A 68 2.19 6.88 -12.71
C LYS A 68 1.55 6.55 -11.37
N SER A 69 2.20 6.93 -10.27
CA SER A 69 1.67 6.70 -8.93
C SER A 69 2.08 7.77 -7.92
N GLU A 70 1.30 7.91 -6.88
CA GLU A 70 1.54 8.76 -5.71
C GLU A 70 1.21 7.97 -4.45
N LEU A 71 2.16 7.84 -3.53
CA LEU A 71 1.90 7.27 -2.21
C LEU A 71 1.32 8.35 -1.30
N LEU A 72 0.09 8.13 -0.83
CA LEU A 72 -0.61 9.04 0.09
C LEU A 72 -0.34 8.68 1.55
N TYR A 73 -0.33 7.39 1.86
CA TYR A 73 -0.15 6.88 3.22
C TYR A 73 0.51 5.50 3.21
N SER A 74 1.35 5.23 4.20
CA SER A 74 1.93 3.91 4.45
C SER A 74 2.32 3.81 5.92
N GLY A 75 1.66 2.91 6.66
CA GLY A 75 1.88 2.71 8.08
C GLY A 75 0.80 1.85 8.75
N GLY A 76 1.11 1.30 9.92
CA GLY A 76 0.12 0.64 10.79
C GLY A 76 -0.64 -0.54 10.17
N GLY A 77 -0.03 -1.26 9.21
CA GLY A 77 -0.70 -2.36 8.50
C GLY A 77 -1.51 -1.91 7.27
N ASN A 78 -1.45 -0.64 6.92
CA ASN A 78 -2.23 -0.07 5.82
C ASN A 78 -1.38 0.80 4.89
N ALA A 79 -1.77 0.87 3.61
CA ALA A 79 -1.21 1.82 2.66
C ALA A 79 -2.27 2.31 1.68
N VAL A 80 -2.14 3.57 1.26
CA VAL A 80 -3.03 4.21 0.29
C VAL A 80 -2.18 4.79 -0.83
N VAL A 81 -2.47 4.35 -2.05
CA VAL A 81 -1.73 4.72 -3.26
C VAL A 81 -2.72 5.24 -4.30
N LEU A 82 -2.42 6.37 -4.92
CA LEU A 82 -3.13 6.87 -6.08
C LEU A 82 -2.37 6.48 -7.35
N LEU A 83 -3.09 5.96 -8.34
CA LEU A 83 -2.53 5.45 -9.59
C LEU A 83 -3.21 6.14 -10.78
N ARG A 84 -2.47 6.34 -11.87
CA ARG A 84 -2.98 7.07 -13.04
C ARG A 84 -4.21 6.40 -13.65
N ASP A 85 -4.09 5.11 -13.91
CA ASP A 85 -5.06 4.27 -14.62
C ASP A 85 -4.90 2.80 -14.22
N ASP A 86 -5.67 1.91 -14.86
CA ASP A 86 -5.71 0.47 -14.58
C ASP A 86 -4.35 -0.24 -14.84
N SER A 87 -3.56 0.23 -15.82
CA SER A 87 -2.28 -0.41 -16.17
C SER A 87 -1.24 -0.35 -15.03
N PRO A 88 -0.87 0.83 -14.48
CA PRO A 88 -0.01 0.90 -13.31
C PRO A 88 -0.66 0.27 -12.06
N ALA A 89 -2.00 0.29 -11.94
CA ALA A 89 -2.69 -0.34 -10.81
C ALA A 89 -2.48 -1.87 -10.78
N ARG A 90 -2.66 -2.54 -11.92
CA ARG A 90 -2.37 -3.97 -12.07
C ARG A 90 -0.89 -4.28 -11.88
N ALA A 91 -0.01 -3.43 -12.41
CA ALA A 91 1.43 -3.61 -12.23
C ALA A 91 1.84 -3.54 -10.76
N PHE A 92 1.28 -2.57 -10.01
CA PHE A 92 1.49 -2.42 -8.57
C PHE A 92 0.98 -3.63 -7.79
N ALA A 93 -0.28 -4.03 -7.98
CA ALA A 93 -0.83 -5.21 -7.30
C ALA A 93 -0.03 -6.48 -7.62
N GLY A 94 0.33 -6.71 -8.87
CA GLY A 94 1.13 -7.87 -9.27
C GLY A 94 2.53 -7.89 -8.64
N ALA A 95 3.20 -6.74 -8.56
CA ALA A 95 4.51 -6.62 -7.93
C ALA A 95 4.42 -6.84 -6.41
N LEU A 96 3.47 -6.17 -5.73
CA LEU A 96 3.32 -6.24 -4.29
C LEU A 96 2.88 -7.64 -3.83
N SER A 97 1.84 -8.20 -4.45
CA SER A 97 1.36 -9.56 -4.13
C SER A 97 2.45 -10.61 -4.33
N ARG A 98 3.22 -10.53 -5.43
CA ARG A 98 4.34 -11.44 -5.66
C ARG A 98 5.42 -11.31 -4.60
N LYS A 99 5.76 -10.08 -4.19
CA LYS A 99 6.75 -9.82 -3.15
C LYS A 99 6.29 -10.41 -1.81
N VAL A 100 5.04 -10.19 -1.42
CA VAL A 100 4.48 -10.74 -0.17
C VAL A 100 4.42 -12.25 -0.19
N LEU A 101 3.96 -12.87 -1.28
CA LEU A 101 3.92 -14.33 -1.42
C LEU A 101 5.31 -14.98 -1.34
N SER A 102 6.35 -14.25 -1.73
CA SER A 102 7.73 -14.76 -1.75
C SER A 102 8.43 -14.55 -0.40
N GLU A 103 8.27 -13.38 0.21
CA GLU A 103 9.01 -12.97 1.41
C GLU A 103 8.24 -13.22 2.73
N ALA A 104 6.90 -13.23 2.68
CA ALA A 104 6.01 -13.41 3.82
C ALA A 104 4.88 -14.41 3.49
N PRO A 105 5.21 -15.69 3.21
CA PRO A 105 4.19 -16.69 2.88
C PRO A 105 3.18 -16.85 4.02
N GLY A 106 1.89 -16.91 3.66
CA GLY A 106 0.79 -16.98 4.62
C GLY A 106 0.30 -15.62 5.14
N LEU A 107 0.99 -14.52 4.82
CA LEU A 107 0.45 -13.18 5.05
C LEU A 107 -0.59 -12.86 3.96
N GLU A 108 -1.79 -12.51 4.38
CA GLU A 108 -2.87 -12.11 3.50
C GLU A 108 -2.90 -10.59 3.34
N LEU A 109 -3.04 -10.13 2.09
CA LEU A 109 -3.25 -8.74 1.76
C LEU A 109 -4.57 -8.58 1.02
N ALA A 110 -5.42 -7.68 1.51
CA ALA A 110 -6.53 -7.14 0.77
C ALA A 110 -6.06 -5.93 -0.05
N ILE A 111 -6.28 -5.98 -1.37
CA ILE A 111 -5.99 -4.86 -2.26
C ILE A 111 -7.29 -4.45 -2.95
N TYR A 112 -7.77 -3.27 -2.62
CA TYR A 112 -9.00 -2.70 -3.15
C TYR A 112 -8.69 -1.56 -4.13
N PHE A 113 -9.45 -1.51 -5.23
CA PHE A 113 -9.31 -0.50 -6.28
C PHE A 113 -10.64 0.22 -6.52
N GLU A 114 -10.58 1.55 -6.60
CA GLU A 114 -11.73 2.39 -6.89
C GLU A 114 -11.35 3.46 -7.92
N GLU A 115 -12.18 3.63 -8.95
CA GLU A 115 -12.03 4.74 -9.88
C GLU A 115 -12.50 6.02 -9.20
N VAL A 116 -11.64 7.05 -9.21
CA VAL A 116 -11.91 8.33 -8.57
C VAL A 116 -11.63 9.51 -9.49
N GLU A 117 -12.48 10.52 -9.39
CA GLU A 117 -12.22 11.86 -9.90
C GLU A 117 -11.50 12.71 -8.84
N PHE A 118 -10.65 13.64 -9.29
CA PHE A 118 -9.85 14.47 -8.39
C PHE A 118 -10.70 15.28 -7.39
N ALA A 119 -11.85 15.79 -7.84
CA ALA A 119 -12.73 16.61 -7.02
C ALA A 119 -13.28 15.86 -5.77
N GLU A 120 -13.34 14.54 -5.84
CA GLU A 120 -13.92 13.68 -4.80
C GLU A 120 -12.86 13.09 -3.86
N LEU A 121 -11.57 13.22 -4.21
CA LEU A 121 -10.46 12.53 -3.56
C LEU A 121 -10.39 12.81 -2.05
N ASN A 122 -10.57 14.06 -1.61
CA ASN A 122 -10.46 14.42 -0.19
C ASN A 122 -11.58 13.82 0.67
N ALA A 123 -12.81 13.73 0.14
CA ALA A 123 -13.96 13.17 0.86
C ALA A 123 -13.92 11.64 0.87
N THR A 124 -13.55 11.04 -0.27
CA THR A 124 -13.46 9.59 -0.44
C THR A 124 -12.29 9.01 0.35
N VAL A 125 -11.11 9.63 0.33
CA VAL A 125 -9.96 9.15 1.10
C VAL A 125 -10.26 9.22 2.60
N MET A 126 -10.84 10.30 3.11
CA MET A 126 -11.11 10.43 4.55
C MET A 126 -12.19 9.46 5.06
N SER A 127 -13.27 9.27 4.30
CA SER A 127 -14.33 8.33 4.68
C SER A 127 -13.86 6.87 4.58
N ARG A 128 -13.12 6.51 3.52
CA ARG A 128 -12.66 5.13 3.32
C ARG A 128 -11.45 4.75 4.15
N VAL A 129 -10.56 5.69 4.49
CA VAL A 129 -9.55 5.44 5.53
C VAL A 129 -10.26 5.13 6.85
N GLN A 130 -11.35 5.81 7.21
CA GLN A 130 -12.10 5.48 8.42
C GLN A 130 -12.85 4.14 8.34
N GLU A 131 -13.41 3.77 7.19
CA GLU A 131 -14.14 2.51 7.02
C GLU A 131 -13.21 1.30 6.86
N GLY A 132 -12.10 1.43 6.12
CA GLY A 132 -11.07 0.41 5.96
C GLY A 132 -10.26 0.18 7.23
N LEU A 133 -10.12 1.18 8.10
CA LEU A 133 -9.52 1.03 9.44
C LEU A 133 -10.48 0.38 10.47
N ALA A 134 -11.76 0.20 10.14
CA ALA A 134 -12.80 -0.29 11.06
C ALA A 134 -13.26 -1.73 10.77
N ALA A 135 -12.75 -2.38 9.72
CA ALA A 135 -12.97 -3.79 9.40
C ALA A 135 -11.84 -4.67 9.95
#